data_AF-A0A267MCT1-F1
#
_entry.id   AF-A0A267MCT1-F1
#
_cell.length_a   1.000
_cell.length_b   1.000
_cell.length_c   1.000
_cell.angle_alpha   90.00
_cell.angle_beta   90.00
_cell.angle_gamma   90.00
#
_symmetry.space_group_name_H-M   'P 1'
#
loop_
_entity.id
_entity.type
_entity.pdbx_description
1 polymer ?
#
loop_
_entity_poly.entity_id
_entity_poly.type
_entity_poly.pdbx_seq_one_letter_code
_entity_poly.pdbx_strand_id
1 'polypeptide(L)'
;MKKNKLLIFTRILYILFAIGTIIVFWMVYKDIDSSFAFKFGIGYVFLTFFLLLYVPFVTILNLRKLKWVEIRRRVIKFIGLFISFGTLNYIFDYVFRPSNIDLFREFSSGLGLAFGISFIDVTFFKKKES
;
A
#
# COMPACT_ATOMS: atom_id res chain seq x y z
N MET A 1 -9.01 -15.50 -19.79
CA MET A 1 -10.01 -14.45 -19.43
C MET A 1 -9.99 -13.96 -17.97
N LYS A 2 -9.73 -14.79 -16.93
CA LYS A 2 -9.82 -14.38 -15.50
C LYS A 2 -8.86 -13.26 -15.06
N LYS A 3 -7.67 -13.13 -15.66
CA LYS A 3 -6.63 -12.15 -15.26
C LYS A 3 -7.06 -10.69 -15.47
N ASN A 4 -7.80 -10.40 -16.55
CA ASN A 4 -8.32 -9.06 -16.79
C ASN A 4 -9.40 -8.67 -15.76
N LYS A 5 -10.25 -9.62 -15.35
CA LYS A 5 -11.29 -9.37 -14.33
C LYS A 5 -10.67 -9.00 -12.97
N LEU A 6 -9.65 -9.75 -12.54
CA LEU A 6 -8.95 -9.47 -11.28
C LEU A 6 -8.28 -8.09 -11.31
N LEU A 7 -7.57 -7.76 -12.40
CA LEU A 7 -6.91 -6.47 -12.56
C LEU A 7 -7.91 -5.30 -12.55
N ILE A 8 -9.04 -5.44 -13.26
CA ILE A 8 -10.12 -4.45 -13.25
C ILE A 8 -10.68 -4.28 -11.85
N PHE A 9 -10.93 -5.38 -11.13
CA PHE A 9 -11.42 -5.35 -9.76
C PHE A 9 -10.43 -4.65 -8.81
N THR A 10 -9.14 -4.98 -8.86
CA THR A 10 -8.09 -4.29 -8.08
C THR A 10 -8.09 -2.79 -8.36
N ARG A 11 -8.21 -2.38 -9.63
CA ARG A 11 -8.24 -0.97 -10.03
C ARG A 11 -9.47 -0.25 -9.49
N ILE A 12 -10.66 -0.87 -9.57
CA ILE A 12 -11.91 -0.31 -9.02
C ILE A 12 -11.78 -0.10 -7.51
N LEU A 13 -11.24 -1.09 -6.78
CA LEU A 13 -11.04 -0.97 -5.34
C LEU A 13 -10.13 0.20 -4.97
N TYR A 14 -9.05 0.41 -5.73
CA TYR A 14 -8.13 1.53 -5.48
C TYR A 14 -8.75 2.90 -5.79
N ILE A 15 -9.56 3.00 -6.86
CA ILE A 15 -10.31 4.22 -7.17
C ILE A 15 -11.31 4.51 -6.05
N LEU A 16 -12.06 3.50 -5.61
CA LEU A 16 -13.01 3.61 -4.51
C LEU A 16 -12.30 4.05 -3.21
N PHE A 17 -11.14 3.47 -2.92
CA PHE A 17 -10.33 3.82 -1.75
C PHE A 17 -9.81 5.26 -1.83
N ALA A 18 -9.34 5.72 -2.99
CA ALA A 18 -8.89 7.09 -3.18
C ALA A 18 -10.04 8.10 -3.00
N ILE A 19 -11.19 7.84 -3.61
CA ILE A 19 -12.40 8.67 -3.42
C ILE A 19 -12.82 8.68 -1.95
N GLY A 20 -12.87 7.51 -1.31
CA GLY A 20 -13.18 7.39 0.11
C GLY A 20 -12.22 8.19 1.00
N THR A 21 -10.92 8.16 0.70
CA THR A 21 -9.89 8.92 1.44
C THR A 21 -10.13 10.43 1.32
N ILE A 22 -10.42 10.93 0.11
CA ILE A 22 -10.74 12.35 -0.11
C ILE A 22 -11.99 12.75 0.70
N ILE A 23 -13.03 11.92 0.68
CA ILE A 23 -14.27 12.19 1.42
C ILE A 23 -14.02 12.20 2.94
N VAL A 24 -13.30 11.21 3.48
CA VAL A 24 -12.97 11.16 4.91
C VAL A 24 -12.15 12.38 5.32
N PHE A 25 -11.11 12.74 4.57
CA PHE A 25 -10.33 13.94 4.89
C PHE A 25 -11.17 15.22 4.84
N TRP A 26 -12.06 15.34 3.85
CA TRP A 26 -12.96 16.48 3.78
C TRP A 26 -13.92 16.55 4.97
N MET A 27 -14.48 15.41 5.40
CA MET A 27 -15.35 15.33 6.59
C MET A 27 -14.61 15.72 7.87
N VAL A 28 -13.41 15.19 8.09
CA VAL A 28 -12.57 15.51 9.26
C VAL A 28 -12.18 16.99 9.26
N TYR A 29 -11.79 17.53 8.10
CA TYR A 29 -11.43 18.94 7.96
C TYR A 29 -12.60 19.89 8.24
N LYS A 30 -13.82 19.48 7.91
CA LYS A 30 -15.05 20.26 8.14
C LYS A 30 -15.71 19.99 9.49
N ASP A 31 -15.10 19.15 10.34
CA ASP A 31 -15.63 18.76 11.65
C ASP A 31 -17.09 18.26 11.59
N ILE A 32 -17.39 17.45 10.57
CA ILE A 32 -18.75 16.93 10.35
C ILE A 32 -19.02 15.78 11.31
N ASP A 33 -19.68 16.09 12.43
CA ASP A 33 -20.16 15.08 13.37
C ASP A 33 -21.61 14.69 13.06
N SER A 34 -21.77 13.65 12.24
CA SER A 34 -23.08 13.10 11.89
C SER A 34 -23.05 11.58 11.89
N SER A 35 -24.21 10.96 12.15
CA SER A 35 -24.35 9.49 12.07
C SER A 35 -23.92 8.94 10.70
N PHE A 36 -24.11 9.71 9.63
CA PHE A 36 -23.62 9.35 8.30
C PHE A 36 -22.10 9.35 8.21
N ALA A 37 -21.43 10.41 8.67
CA ALA A 37 -19.97 10.50 8.66
C ALA A 37 -19.33 9.37 9.48
N PHE A 38 -19.90 9.04 10.64
CA PHE A 38 -19.43 7.92 11.46
C PHE A 38 -19.55 6.57 10.74
N LYS A 39 -20.71 6.27 10.16
CA LYS A 39 -20.93 5.03 9.39
C LYS A 39 -20.02 4.94 8.16
N PHE A 40 -19.81 6.07 7.47
CA PHE A 40 -18.91 6.15 6.33
C PHE A 40 -17.45 5.89 6.76
N GLY A 41 -17.01 6.50 7.86
CA GLY A 41 -15.69 6.29 8.44
C GLY A 41 -15.44 4.82 8.79
N ILE A 42 -16.41 4.14 9.42
CA ILE A 42 -16.34 2.70 9.68
C ILE A 42 -16.18 1.91 8.38
N GLY A 43 -17.02 2.19 7.37
CA GLY A 43 -16.92 1.54 6.07
C GLY A 43 -15.56 1.73 5.40
N TYR A 44 -15.00 2.94 5.49
CA TYR A 44 -13.65 3.25 5.00
C TYR A 44 -12.56 2.47 5.73
N VAL A 45 -12.65 2.34 7.07
CA VAL A 45 -11.71 1.53 7.86
C VAL A 45 -11.78 0.07 7.46
N PHE A 46 -12.97 -0.49 7.28
CA PHE A 46 -13.14 -1.86 6.77
C PHE A 46 -12.52 -2.03 5.36
N LEU A 47 -12.75 -1.08 4.46
CA LEU A 47 -12.14 -1.10 3.13
C LEU A 47 -10.61 -1.03 3.20
N THR A 48 -10.06 -0.20 4.10
CA THR A 48 -8.61 -0.07 4.35
C THR A 48 -8.03 -1.41 4.79
N PHE A 49 -8.64 -2.05 5.79
CA PHE A 49 -8.19 -3.33 6.31
C PHE A 49 -8.31 -4.44 5.25
N PHE A 50 -9.40 -4.45 4.49
CA PHE A 50 -9.57 -5.38 3.38
C PHE A 50 -8.46 -5.22 2.33
N LEU A 51 -8.12 -4.00 1.93
CA LEU A 51 -7.04 -3.74 0.97
C LEU A 51 -5.67 -4.15 1.51
N LEU A 52 -5.41 -3.91 2.79
CA LEU A 52 -4.16 -4.29 3.45
C LEU A 52 -3.91 -5.80 3.38
N LEU A 53 -4.95 -6.62 3.42
CA LEU A 53 -4.86 -8.08 3.24
C LEU A 53 -4.90 -8.51 1.77
N TYR A 54 -5.80 -7.92 0.99
CA TYR A 54 -6.04 -8.28 -0.40
C TYR A 54 -4.83 -8.04 -1.31
N VAL A 55 -4.13 -6.91 -1.12
CA VAL A 55 -3.03 -6.50 -2.00
C VAL A 55 -1.83 -7.45 -1.89
N PRO A 56 -1.28 -7.75 -0.70
CA PRO A 56 -0.24 -8.77 -0.57
C PRO A 56 -0.67 -10.13 -1.10
N PHE A 57 -1.91 -10.55 -0.83
CA PHE A 57 -2.44 -11.82 -1.28
C PHE A 57 -2.44 -11.94 -2.82
N VAL A 58 -2.99 -10.95 -3.53
CA VAL A 58 -2.97 -10.92 -5.00
C VAL A 58 -1.54 -10.84 -5.55
N THR A 59 -0.68 -10.06 -4.90
CA THR A 59 0.72 -9.93 -5.28
C THR A 59 1.43 -11.28 -5.25
N ILE A 60 1.25 -12.06 -4.17
CA ILE A 60 1.81 -13.41 -4.02
C ILE A 60 1.27 -14.35 -5.09
N LEU A 61 -0.04 -14.32 -5.35
CA LEU A 61 -0.65 -15.16 -6.40
C LEU A 61 -0.14 -14.83 -7.81
N ASN A 62 0.20 -13.57 -8.07
CA ASN A 62 0.77 -13.14 -9.36
C ASN A 62 2.28 -13.42 -9.44
N LEU A 63 3.02 -13.28 -8.34
CA LEU A 63 4.44 -13.61 -8.22
C LEU A 63 4.71 -15.09 -8.52
N ARG A 64 3.86 -16.01 -8.02
CA ARG A 64 3.99 -17.47 -8.25
C ARG A 64 4.00 -17.88 -9.72
N LYS A 65 3.57 -17.00 -10.63
CA LYS A 65 3.53 -17.24 -12.07
C LYS A 65 4.80 -16.76 -12.80
N LEU A 66 5.74 -16.13 -12.08
CA LEU A 66 6.98 -15.59 -12.64
C LEU A 66 8.14 -16.60 -12.50
N LYS A 67 9.16 -16.46 -13.35
CA LYS A 67 10.40 -17.21 -13.22
C LYS A 67 11.10 -16.83 -11.92
N TRP A 68 11.74 -17.79 -11.26
CA TRP A 68 12.46 -17.58 -9.99
C TRP A 68 13.47 -16.44 -10.05
N VAL A 69 14.16 -16.27 -11.18
CA VAL A 69 15.12 -15.17 -11.40
C VAL A 69 14.44 -13.79 -11.33
N GLU A 70 13.25 -13.65 -11.90
CA GLU A 70 12.48 -12.39 -11.82
C GLU A 70 12.01 -12.11 -10.38
N ILE A 71 11.59 -13.14 -9.66
CA ILE A 71 11.19 -13.03 -8.25
C ILE A 71 12.38 -12.58 -7.41
N ARG A 72 13.54 -13.24 -7.53
CA ARG A 72 14.77 -12.89 -6.80
C ARG A 72 15.18 -11.45 -7.05
N ARG A 73 15.17 -11.00 -8.31
CA ARG A 73 15.49 -9.60 -8.67
C ARG A 73 14.59 -8.60 -7.95
N ARG A 74 13.28 -8.88 -7.85
CA ARG A 74 12.31 -8.01 -7.18
C ARG A 74 12.48 -8.00 -5.67
N VAL A 75 12.76 -9.15 -5.06
CA VAL A 75 13.02 -9.25 -3.63
C VAL A 75 14.28 -8.46 -3.26
N ILE A 76 15.34 -8.54 -4.07
CA ILE A 76 16.56 -7.74 -3.86
C ILE A 76 16.23 -6.23 -3.95
N LYS A 77 15.47 -5.81 -4.96
CA LYS A 77 15.00 -4.42 -5.08
C LYS A 77 14.17 -3.98 -3.87
N PHE A 78 13.26 -4.84 -3.40
CA PHE A 78 12.44 -4.60 -2.21
C PHE A 78 13.30 -4.39 -0.96
N ILE A 79 14.26 -5.28 -0.71
CA ILE A 79 15.17 -5.17 0.44
C ILE A 79 15.98 -3.88 0.37
N GLY A 80 16.56 -3.57 -0.81
CA GLY A 80 17.32 -2.33 -0.99
C GLY A 80 16.48 -1.07 -0.73
N LEU A 81 15.26 -1.01 -1.26
CA LEU A 81 14.34 0.10 -1.00
C LEU A 81 13.88 0.17 0.46
N PHE A 82 13.61 -0.98 1.09
CA PHE A 82 13.20 -1.03 2.48
C PHE A 82 14.27 -0.48 3.42
N ILE A 83 15.53 -0.89 3.23
CA ILE A 83 16.67 -0.37 4.00
C ILE A 83 16.84 1.13 3.73
N SER A 84 16.73 1.56 2.46
CA SER A 84 16.88 2.96 2.09
C SER A 84 15.82 3.85 2.74
N PHE A 85 14.55 3.50 2.60
CA PHE A 85 13.45 4.27 3.21
C PHE A 85 13.50 4.20 4.73
N GLY A 86 13.77 3.03 5.33
CA GLY A 86 13.90 2.89 6.78
C GLY A 86 15.02 3.76 7.35
N THR A 87 16.19 3.78 6.69
CA THR A 87 17.32 4.63 7.11
C THR A 87 17.01 6.11 6.95
N LEU A 88 16.42 6.52 5.82
CA LEU A 88 16.02 7.91 5.59
C LEU A 88 15.02 8.37 6.66
N ASN A 89 13.99 7.58 6.90
CA ASN A 89 12.98 7.83 7.92
C ASN A 89 13.58 7.95 9.32
N TYR A 90 14.48 7.04 9.70
CA TYR A 90 15.21 7.11 10.97
C TYR A 90 16.05 8.39 11.09
N ILE A 91 16.77 8.78 10.04
CA ILE A 91 17.55 10.03 10.03
C ILE A 91 16.64 11.24 10.17
N PHE A 92 15.51 11.27 9.45
CA PHE A 92 14.53 12.34 9.57
C PHE A 92 13.98 12.45 10.99
N ASP A 93 13.58 11.33 11.60
CA ASP A 93 13.06 11.35 12.97
C ASP A 93 14.15 11.75 13.98
N TYR A 94 15.40 11.32 13.78
CA TYR A 94 16.54 11.76 14.59
C TYR A 94 16.77 13.28 14.54
N VAL A 95 16.67 13.89 13.35
CA VAL A 95 16.91 15.34 13.16
C VAL A 95 15.73 16.18 13.64
N PHE A 96 14.49 15.77 13.35
CA PHE A 96 13.30 16.58 13.59
C PHE A 96 12.55 16.21 14.89
N ARG A 97 12.73 15.00 15.41
CA ARG A 97 12.07 14.47 16.63
C ARG A 97 12.99 13.54 17.45
N PRO A 98 14.17 14.01 17.89
CA PRO A 98 15.17 13.16 18.57
C PRO A 98 14.65 12.51 19.87
N SER A 99 13.61 13.05 20.50
CA SER A 99 13.10 12.58 21.79
C SER A 99 12.12 11.41 21.72
N ASN A 100 11.64 11.00 20.54
CA ASN A 100 10.61 9.96 20.38
C ASN A 100 10.80 9.14 19.10
N ILE A 101 11.97 8.50 18.98
CA ILE A 101 12.28 7.63 17.83
C ILE A 101 11.44 6.36 17.94
N ASP A 102 10.43 6.25 17.08
CA ASP A 102 9.56 5.07 17.00
C ASP A 102 9.95 4.20 15.80
N LEU A 103 10.83 3.23 16.07
CA LEU A 103 11.29 2.29 15.05
C LEU A 103 10.15 1.53 14.37
N PHE A 104 9.09 1.18 15.10
CA PHE A 104 7.97 0.45 14.52
C PHE A 104 7.25 1.29 13.45
N ARG A 105 7.04 2.58 13.72
CA ARG A 105 6.48 3.53 12.75
C ARG A 105 7.39 3.70 11.52
N GLU A 106 8.69 3.83 11.74
CA GLU A 106 9.64 4.04 10.64
C GLU A 106 9.76 2.81 9.73
N PHE A 107 9.82 1.62 10.32
CA PHE A 107 9.86 0.35 9.58
C PHE A 107 8.53 0.05 8.90
N SER A 108 7.38 0.23 9.56
CA SER A 108 6.08 -0.04 8.94
C SER A 108 5.83 0.84 7.71
N SER A 109 6.17 2.12 7.80
CA SER A 109 6.09 3.07 6.68
C SER A 109 7.04 2.69 5.53
N GLY A 110 8.30 2.39 5.85
CA GLY A 110 9.29 1.95 4.86
C GLY A 110 8.89 0.64 4.17
N LEU A 111 8.30 -0.30 4.91
CA LEU A 111 7.84 -1.59 4.39
C LEU A 111 6.74 -1.40 3.37
N GLY A 112 5.71 -0.60 3.69
CA GLY A 112 4.61 -0.31 2.78
C GLY A 112 5.07 0.34 1.46
N LEU A 113 5.94 1.35 1.55
CA LEU A 113 6.48 2.05 0.38
C LEU A 113 7.37 1.14 -0.48
N ALA A 114 8.30 0.42 0.14
CA ALA A 114 9.19 -0.50 -0.57
C ALA A 114 8.39 -1.61 -1.26
N PHE A 115 7.37 -2.15 -0.59
CA PHE A 115 6.49 -3.17 -1.16
C PHE A 115 5.73 -2.64 -2.36
N GLY A 116 5.07 -1.48 -2.21
CA GLY A 116 4.35 -0.81 -3.28
C GLY A 116 5.24 -0.64 -4.52
N ILE A 117 6.39 0.01 -4.39
CA ILE A 117 7.28 0.30 -5.54
C ILE A 117 7.84 -0.97 -6.19
N SER A 118 8.12 -2.00 -5.42
CA SER A 118 8.76 -3.23 -5.93
C SER A 118 7.80 -4.17 -6.65
N PHE A 119 6.51 -4.10 -6.30
CA PHE A 119 5.50 -5.05 -6.76
C PHE A 119 4.25 -4.43 -7.40
N ILE A 120 4.19 -3.10 -7.56
CA ILE A 120 3.06 -2.41 -8.20
C ILE A 120 2.78 -2.94 -9.61
N ASP A 121 3.82 -3.23 -10.39
CA ASP A 121 3.70 -3.78 -11.73
C ASP A 121 3.13 -5.20 -11.72
N VAL A 122 3.53 -6.04 -10.77
CA VAL A 122 2.99 -7.40 -10.60
C VAL A 122 1.53 -7.39 -10.15
N THR A 123 1.15 -6.37 -9.40
CA THR A 123 -0.19 -6.24 -8.81
C THR A 123 -1.18 -5.60 -9.78
N PHE A 124 -0.79 -4.52 -10.44
CA PHE A 124 -1.69 -3.67 -11.23
C PHE A 124 -1.48 -3.73 -12.74
N PHE A 125 -0.31 -4.17 -13.20
CA PHE A 125 0.02 -4.14 -14.62
C PHE A 125 0.02 -5.56 -15.20
N LYS A 126 -0.62 -5.70 -16.36
CA LYS A 126 -0.51 -6.93 -17.15
C LYS A 126 0.90 -6.92 -17.75
N LYS A 127 1.72 -7.91 -17.41
CA LYS A 127 3.05 -8.14 -18.02
C LYS A 127 2.92 -7.91 -19.53
N LYS A 128 3.60 -6.89 -20.07
CA LYS A 128 3.93 -6.85 -21.49
C LYS A 128 4.97 -7.94 -21.68
N GLU A 129 4.62 -8.97 -22.42
CA GLU A 129 5.60 -9.95 -22.89
C GLU A 129 6.59 -9.16 -23.77
N SER A 130 7.80 -8.96 -23.26
CA SER A 130 8.97 -8.65 -24.08
C SER A 130 9.75 -9.93 -24.26
#